data_AF-A0A944GPS4-F1
#
_entry.id   AF-A0A944GPS4-F1
#
_cell.length_a   1.000
_cell.length_b   1.000
_cell.length_c   1.000
_cell.angle_alpha   90.00
_cell.angle_beta   90.00
_cell.angle_gamma   90.00
#
_symmetry.space_group_name_H-M   'P 1'
#
loop_
_entity.id
_entity.type
_entity.pdbx_description
1 polymer ?
#
loop_
_entity_poly.entity_id
_entity_poly.type
_entity_poly.pdbx_seq_one_letter_code
_entity_poly.pdbx_strand_id
1 'polypeptide(L)'
;MELFDTRFFEMLFLICFGISWPMNIVKAVRGKTSKGVSLWFLLVCFIGYIFGIIAKLVDDTLSYTLIFYCLNICMVGTCVVLYFVNARRDKLADEAAQIAADSRAGQRGSAHTR
;
A
#
# COMPACT_ATOMS: atom_id res chain seq x y z
N MET A 1 -29.94 -26.04 10.01
CA MET A 1 -29.81 -24.60 9.67
C MET A 1 -28.31 -24.27 9.65
N GLU A 2 -27.56 -24.93 8.76
CA GLU A 2 -26.11 -24.72 8.59
C GLU A 2 -25.89 -23.98 7.26
N LEU A 3 -26.45 -22.76 7.16
CA LEU A 3 -26.42 -21.98 5.91
C LEU A 3 -25.28 -20.96 5.87
N PHE A 4 -24.49 -20.86 6.94
CA PHE A 4 -23.36 -19.93 6.99
C PHE A 4 -22.14 -20.61 7.62
N ASP A 5 -21.44 -21.40 6.81
CA ASP A 5 -20.12 -21.90 7.17
C ASP A 5 -19.18 -20.72 7.46
N THR A 6 -18.29 -20.86 8.46
CA THR A 6 -17.25 -19.88 8.81
C THR A 6 -16.47 -19.39 7.58
N ARG A 7 -16.30 -20.27 6.58
CA ARG A 7 -15.62 -20.00 5.30
C ARG A 7 -16.33 -18.94 4.46
N PHE A 8 -17.65 -18.82 4.54
CA PHE A 8 -18.42 -17.80 3.80
C PHE A 8 -18.14 -16.40 4.34
N PHE A 9 -18.19 -16.21 5.67
CA PHE A 9 -17.86 -14.94 6.29
C PHE A 9 -16.39 -14.56 6.10
N GLU A 10 -15.49 -15.56 6.14
CA GLU A 10 -14.08 -15.37 5.85
C GLU A 10 -13.86 -14.89 4.40
N MET A 11 -14.52 -15.50 3.41
CA MET A 11 -14.47 -15.01 2.03
C MET A 11 -15.02 -13.59 1.90
N LEU A 12 -16.18 -13.31 2.50
CA LEU A 12 -16.79 -11.98 2.40
C LEU A 12 -15.87 -10.92 3.00
N PHE A 13 -15.28 -11.20 4.16
CA PHE A 13 -14.25 -10.35 4.76
C PHE A 13 -13.06 -10.14 3.82
N LEU A 14 -12.49 -11.20 3.25
CA LEU A 14 -11.34 -11.11 2.34
C LEU A 14 -11.66 -10.37 1.03
N ILE A 15 -12.90 -10.46 0.54
CA ILE A 15 -13.36 -9.73 -0.65
C ILE A 15 -13.53 -8.25 -0.31
N CYS A 16 -14.27 -7.92 0.75
CA CYS A 16 -14.48 -6.55 1.18
C CYS A 16 -13.15 -5.86 1.49
N PHE A 17 -12.26 -6.54 2.22
CA PHE A 17 -10.94 -6.04 2.52
C PHE A 17 -10.05 -6.01 1.28
N GLY A 18 -10.18 -7.00 0.39
CA GLY A 18 -9.44 -7.07 -0.86
C GLY A 18 -9.71 -5.93 -1.83
N ILE A 19 -10.95 -5.44 -1.90
CA ILE A 19 -11.33 -4.28 -2.73
C ILE A 19 -10.63 -2.99 -2.27
N SER A 20 -10.17 -2.92 -1.01
CA SER A 20 -9.39 -1.76 -0.54
C SER A 20 -8.05 -1.60 -1.26
N TRP A 21 -7.44 -2.70 -1.72
CA TRP A 21 -6.12 -2.66 -2.37
C TRP A 21 -6.16 -2.08 -3.79
N PRO A 22 -7.05 -2.52 -4.71
CA PRO A 22 -7.22 -1.87 -6.01
C PRO A 22 -7.45 -0.36 -5.91
N MET A 23 -8.25 0.09 -4.92
CA MET A 23 -8.45 1.52 -4.68
C MET A 23 -7.15 2.22 -4.30
N ASN A 24 -6.31 1.60 -3.47
CA ASN A 24 -5.00 2.13 -3.09
C ASN A 24 -4.04 2.16 -4.29
N ILE A 25 -4.00 1.10 -5.10
CA ILE A 25 -3.21 1.03 -6.34
C ILE A 25 -3.60 2.15 -7.31
N VAL A 26 -4.90 2.33 -7.58
CA VAL A 26 -5.36 3.38 -8.51
C VAL A 26 -4.98 4.77 -8.00
N LYS A 27 -5.11 5.03 -6.70
CA LYS A 27 -4.68 6.29 -6.09
C LYS A 27 -3.17 6.48 -6.18
N ALA A 28 -2.38 5.45 -5.90
CA ALA A 28 -0.92 5.51 -6.00
C ALA A 28 -0.46 5.77 -7.45
N VAL A 29 -1.07 5.11 -8.43
CA VAL A 29 -0.72 5.28 -9.85
C VAL A 29 -1.12 6.65 -10.37
N ARG A 30 -2.34 7.12 -10.07
CA ARG A 30 -2.84 8.43 -10.55
C ARG A 30 -2.21 9.61 -9.80
N GLY A 31 -2.07 9.50 -8.49
CA GLY A 31 -1.52 10.56 -7.64
C GLY A 31 0.00 10.71 -7.77
N LYS A 32 0.71 9.68 -8.23
CA LYS A 32 2.19 9.64 -8.35
C LYS A 32 2.92 10.04 -7.06
N THR A 33 2.25 9.91 -5.92
CA THR A 33 2.75 10.24 -4.60
C THR A 33 2.42 9.13 -3.63
N SER A 34 3.24 8.98 -2.61
CA SER A 34 3.11 8.05 -1.48
C SER A 34 2.64 8.77 -0.21
N LYS A 35 2.51 10.09 -0.25
CA LYS A 35 2.04 10.92 0.87
C LYS A 35 0.62 10.49 1.27
N GLY A 36 0.46 10.03 2.51
CA GLY A 36 -0.82 9.56 3.06
C GLY A 36 -1.03 8.03 3.04
N VAL A 37 -0.11 7.25 2.46
CA VAL A 37 -0.13 5.78 2.55
C VAL A 37 0.74 5.31 3.71
N SER A 38 0.20 4.45 4.58
CA SER A 38 0.93 3.91 5.73
C SER A 38 1.66 2.61 5.37
N LEU A 39 2.98 2.66 5.15
CA LEU A 39 3.80 1.49 4.84
C LEU A 39 3.67 0.39 5.91
N TRP A 40 3.67 0.77 7.19
CA TRP A 40 3.53 -0.18 8.30
C TRP A 40 2.22 -0.95 8.23
N PHE A 41 1.12 -0.29 7.87
CA PHE A 41 -0.17 -0.97 7.67
C PHE A 41 -0.08 -1.99 6.54
N LEU A 42 0.53 -1.64 5.39
CA LEU A 42 0.70 -2.56 4.27
C LEU A 42 1.54 -3.78 4.67
N LEU A 43 2.65 -3.58 5.39
CA LEU A 43 3.54 -4.68 5.81
C LEU A 43 2.86 -5.61 6.82
N VAL A 44 2.14 -5.06 7.80
CA VAL A 44 1.39 -5.86 8.78
C VAL A 44 0.32 -6.70 8.08
N CYS A 45 -0.44 -6.10 7.14
CA CYS A 45 -1.41 -6.85 6.34
C CYS A 45 -0.74 -7.93 5.48
N PHE A 46 0.39 -7.62 4.82
CA PHE A 46 1.13 -8.57 4.00
C PHE A 46 1.56 -9.80 4.81
N ILE A 47 2.16 -9.58 5.98
CA ILE A 47 2.57 -10.65 6.89
C ILE A 47 1.34 -11.42 7.41
N GLY A 48 0.26 -10.72 7.75
CA GLY A 48 -1.00 -11.34 8.17
C GLY A 48 -1.56 -12.30 7.12
N TYR A 49 -1.50 -11.95 5.83
CA TYR A 49 -1.92 -12.85 4.75
C TYR A 49 -1.01 -14.07 4.61
N ILE A 50 0.31 -13.92 4.78
CA ILE A 50 1.25 -15.05 4.78
C ILE A 50 0.86 -16.04 5.89
N PHE A 51 0.65 -15.55 7.11
CA PHE A 51 0.26 -16.42 8.22
C PHE A 51 -1.11 -17.06 8.00
N GLY A 52 -2.07 -16.33 7.40
CA GLY A 52 -3.36 -16.91 7.03
C GLY A 52 -3.22 -18.05 6.01
N ILE A 53 -2.36 -17.90 5.01
CA ILE A 53 -2.05 -18.96 4.03
C ILE A 53 -1.41 -20.16 4.74
N ILE A 54 -0.38 -19.94 5.57
CA ILE A 54 0.30 -20.99 6.31
C ILE A 54 -0.68 -21.77 7.19
N ALA A 55 -1.56 -21.08 7.93
CA ALA A 55 -2.57 -21.73 8.76
C ALA A 55 -3.48 -22.67 7.95
N LYS A 56 -3.93 -22.23 6.77
CA LYS A 56 -4.76 -23.07 5.89
C LYS A 56 -4.00 -24.27 5.30
N LEU A 57 -2.71 -24.12 5.04
CA LEU A 57 -1.86 -25.22 4.57
C LEU A 57 -1.58 -26.24 5.68
N VAL A 58 -1.43 -25.79 6.93
CA VAL A 58 -1.23 -26.68 8.09
C VAL A 58 -2.51 -27.44 8.45
N ASP A 59 -3.67 -26.78 8.37
CA ASP A 59 -4.96 -27.39 8.68
C ASP A 59 -5.49 -28.30 7.54
N ASP A 60 -4.78 -28.39 6.41
CA ASP A 60 -5.15 -29.11 5.18
C ASP A 60 -6.56 -28.76 4.65
N THR A 61 -7.07 -27.59 5.04
CA THR A 61 -8.39 -27.09 4.65
C THR A 61 -8.30 -26.28 3.37
N LEU A 62 -7.84 -26.91 2.28
CA LEU A 62 -7.79 -26.32 0.94
C LEU A 62 -9.20 -25.92 0.49
N SER A 63 -9.51 -24.66 0.70
CA SER A 63 -10.83 -24.06 0.45
C SER A 63 -10.70 -22.95 -0.56
N TYR A 64 -11.82 -22.58 -1.20
CA TYR A 64 -11.88 -21.42 -2.08
C TYR A 64 -11.37 -20.11 -1.43
N THR A 65 -11.40 -19.98 -0.10
CA THR A 65 -10.82 -18.84 0.64
C THR A 65 -9.32 -18.66 0.38
N LEU A 66 -8.56 -19.72 0.14
CA LEU A 66 -7.12 -19.67 -0.12
C LEU A 66 -6.80 -18.82 -1.36
N ILE A 67 -7.63 -18.92 -2.40
CA ILE A 67 -7.47 -18.12 -3.63
C ILE A 67 -7.57 -16.63 -3.30
N PHE A 68 -8.51 -16.24 -2.42
CA PHE A 68 -8.67 -14.85 -2.00
C PHE A 68 -7.52 -14.37 -1.14
N TYR A 69 -6.93 -15.23 -0.30
CA TYR A 69 -5.68 -14.92 0.40
C TYR A 69 -4.53 -14.67 -0.57
N CYS A 70 -4.34 -15.54 -1.56
CA CYS A 70 -3.31 -15.39 -2.59
C CYS A 70 -3.51 -14.11 -3.42
N LEU A 71 -4.75 -13.80 -3.79
CA LEU A 71 -5.07 -12.57 -4.51
C LEU A 71 -4.78 -11.33 -3.66
N ASN A 72 -5.15 -11.34 -2.38
CA ASN A 72 -4.88 -10.24 -1.46
C ASN A 72 -3.37 -10.01 -1.26
N ILE A 73 -2.58 -11.06 -1.03
CA ILE A 73 -1.12 -10.91 -0.85
C ILE A 73 -0.45 -10.35 -2.12
N CYS A 74 -0.87 -10.78 -3.32
CA CYS A 74 -0.37 -10.22 -4.58
C CYS A 74 -0.72 -8.73 -4.74
N MET A 75 -1.95 -8.34 -4.40
CA MET A 75 -2.39 -6.94 -4.47
C MET A 75 -1.65 -6.07 -3.45
N VAL A 76 -1.54 -6.51 -2.20
CA VAL A 76 -0.77 -5.78 -1.16
C VAL A 76 0.70 -5.69 -1.54
N GLY A 77 1.30 -6.76 -2.07
CA GLY A 77 2.67 -6.73 -2.57
C GLY A 77 2.85 -5.66 -3.65
N THR A 78 1.89 -5.54 -4.57
CA THR A 78 1.87 -4.49 -5.59
C THR A 78 1.77 -3.10 -4.95
N CYS A 79 0.91 -2.92 -3.95
CA CYS A 79 0.82 -1.66 -3.20
C CYS A 79 2.15 -1.29 -2.53
N VAL A 80 2.85 -2.26 -1.94
CA VAL A 80 4.16 -2.04 -1.30
C VAL A 80 5.20 -1.61 -2.34
N VAL A 81 5.27 -2.29 -3.48
CA VAL A 81 6.19 -1.91 -4.58
C VAL A 81 5.89 -0.50 -5.08
N LEU A 82 4.62 -0.18 -5.34
CA LEU A 82 4.21 1.16 -5.78
C LEU A 82 4.49 2.23 -4.73
N TYR A 83 4.36 1.92 -3.45
CA TYR A 83 4.73 2.81 -2.36
C TYR A 83 6.21 3.21 -2.47
N PHE A 84 7.13 2.26 -2.60
CA PHE A 84 8.56 2.57 -2.71
C PHE A 84 8.90 3.36 -3.98
N VAL A 85 8.28 3.02 -5.12
CA VAL A 85 8.48 3.75 -6.38
C VAL A 85 8.04 5.21 -6.23
N ASN A 86 6.86 5.44 -5.65
CA ASN A 86 6.33 6.79 -5.45
C ASN A 86 7.08 7.55 -4.34
N ALA A 87 7.50 6.88 -3.27
CA ALA A 87 8.29 7.51 -2.21
C ALA A 87 9.62 8.05 -2.74
N ARG A 88 10.26 7.34 -3.68
CA ARG A 88 11.45 7.85 -4.37
C ARG A 88 11.15 9.10 -5.20
N ARG A 89 10.00 9.13 -5.88
CA ARG A 89 9.57 10.30 -6.67
C ARG A 89 9.27 11.51 -5.78
N ASP A 90 8.61 11.29 -4.65
CA ASP A 90 8.30 12.34 -3.68
C ASP A 90 9.59 12.95 -3.12
N LYS A 91 10.56 12.11 -2.74
CA LYS A 91 11.85 12.59 -2.21
C LYS A 91 12.59 13.51 -3.20
N LEU A 92 12.65 13.11 -4.48
CA LEU A 92 13.28 13.91 -5.53
C LEU A 92 12.55 15.23 -5.77
N ALA A 93 11.22 15.22 -5.72
CA ALA A 93 10.41 16.43 -5.87
C ALA A 93 10.61 17.39 -4.70
N ASP A 94 10.67 16.87 -3.46
CA ASP A 94 10.91 17.65 -2.25
C ASP A 94 12.34 18.26 -2.26
N GLU A 95 13.36 17.49 -2.65
CA GLU A 95 14.74 17.99 -2.82
C GLU A 95 14.84 19.12 -3.87
N ALA A 96 14.20 18.95 -5.04
CA ALA A 96 14.20 19.97 -6.09
C ALA A 96 13.48 21.26 -5.65
N ALA A 97 12.38 21.12 -4.91
CA ALA A 97 11.65 22.25 -4.35
C ALA A 97 12.51 23.02 -3.32
N GLN A 98 13.29 22.31 -2.52
CA GLN A 98 14.18 22.88 -1.51
C GLN A 98 15.34 23.66 -2.16
N ILE A 99 16.00 23.10 -3.18
CA ILE A 99 17.05 23.78 -3.95
C ILE A 99 16.52 25.07 -4.60
N ALA A 100 15.31 25.03 -5.16
CA ALA A 100 14.68 26.19 -5.76
C ALA A 100 14.33 27.27 -4.72
N ALA A 101 13.94 26.89 -3.50
CA ALA A 101 13.68 27.80 -2.40
C ALA A 101 14.97 28.49 -1.90
N ASP A 102 16.03 27.72 -1.69
CA ASP A 102 17.33 28.23 -1.22
C ASP A 102 17.94 29.21 -2.23
N SER A 103 17.85 28.90 -3.53
CA SER A 103 18.32 29.77 -4.62
C SER A 103 17.59 31.13 -4.63
N ARG A 104 16.27 31.14 -4.38
CA ARG A 104 15.47 32.37 -4.31
C ARG A 104 15.79 33.21 -3.07
N ALA A 105 16.08 32.57 -1.94
CA ALA A 105 16.47 33.26 -0.71
C ALA A 105 17.82 33.97 -0.88
N GLY A 106 18.80 33.32 -1.51
CA GLY A 106 20.11 33.92 -1.83
C GLY A 106 20.01 35.14 -2.75
N GLN A 107 19.13 35.10 -3.76
CA GLN A 107 18.89 36.24 -4.66
C GLN A 107 18.23 37.43 -3.94
N ARG A 108 17.25 37.18 -3.06
CA ARG A 108 16.60 38.25 -2.27
C ARG A 108 17.54 38.90 -1.27
N GLY A 109 18.39 38.11 -0.59
CA GLY A 109 19.38 38.64 0.34
C GLY A 109 20.36 39.60 -0.35
N SER A 110 20.86 39.21 -1.52
CA SER A 110 21.81 40.05 -2.28
C SER A 110 21.21 41.30 -2.90
N ALA A 111 19.88 41.36 -3.09
CA ALA A 111 19.18 42.53 -3.63
C ALA A 111 18.85 43.59 -2.57
N HIS A 112 18.86 43.24 -1.28
CA HIS A 112 18.54 44.16 -0.18
C HIS A 112 19.78 44.80 0.46
N THR A 113 20.98 44.28 0.19
CA THR A 113 22.26 44.82 0.71
C THR A 113 22.93 45.81 -0.26
N ARG A 114 22.27 46.21 -1.35
CA ARG A 114 22.69 47.28 -2.26
C ARG A 114 21.70 48.44 -2.18
#